data_AF-A0A2G6FP43-F1
#
_entry.id   AF-A0A2G6FP43-F1
#
_cell.length_a   1.000
_cell.length_b   1.000
_cell.length_c   1.000
_cell.angle_alpha   90.00
_cell.angle_beta   90.00
_cell.angle_gamma   90.00
#
_symmetry.space_group_name_H-M   'P 1'
#
loop_
_entity.id
_entity.type
_entity.pdbx_description
1 polymer ?
#
loop_
_entity_poly.entity_id
_entity_poly.type
_entity_poly.pdbx_seq_one_letter_code
_entity_poly.pdbx_strand_id
1 'polypeptide(L)' 'MTKGTQNIDQTKAVTQETILKVTKEVVIKFIEVGKVSPANFDSCFKKIFSTIEQTINSKTQ' A
#
# COMPACT_ATOMS: atom_id res chain seq x y z
N MET A 1 4.37 10.71 43.48
CA MET A 1 3.26 11.41 42.78
C MET A 1 3.90 12.22 41.68
N THR A 2 3.65 12.07 40.37
CA THR A 2 2.57 11.44 39.61
C THR A 2 3.12 11.02 38.24
N LYS A 3 2.61 9.90 37.75
CA LYS A 3 2.96 9.27 36.46
C LYS A 3 2.53 10.16 35.30
N GLY A 4 3.44 10.44 34.37
CA GLY A 4 3.15 11.01 33.06
C GLY A 4 3.47 9.99 31.97
N THR A 5 2.67 8.94 31.88
CA THR A 5 2.73 7.98 30.77
C THR A 5 2.28 8.71 29.51
N GLN A 6 3.23 9.19 28.70
CA GLN A 6 2.94 9.55 27.32
C GLN A 6 2.71 8.24 26.55
N ASN A 7 1.46 7.80 26.53
CA ASN A 7 0.99 6.80 25.58
C ASN A 7 0.91 7.53 24.23
N ILE A 8 2.05 7.60 23.53
CA ILE A 8 2.09 7.91 22.11
C ILE A 8 1.35 6.78 21.43
N ASP A 9 0.09 7.03 21.08
CA ASP A 9 -0.67 6.25 20.11
C ASP A 9 0.21 6.11 18.86
N GLN A 10 0.89 4.98 18.74
CA GLN A 10 1.64 4.60 17.56
C GLN A 10 0.61 4.25 16.48
N THR A 11 -0.03 5.27 15.93
CA THR A 11 -0.71 5.16 14.65
C THR A 11 0.39 4.90 13.62
N LYS A 12 0.67 3.62 13.37
CA LYS A 12 1.77 3.19 12.50
C LYS A 12 1.54 3.80 11.11
N ALA A 13 2.28 4.85 10.78
CA ALA A 13 2.19 5.51 9.48
C ALA A 13 2.43 4.46 8.39
N VAL A 14 1.57 4.43 7.38
CA VAL A 14 1.71 3.48 6.27
C VAL A 14 2.99 3.84 5.52
N THR A 15 3.96 2.93 5.54
CA THR A 15 5.25 3.15 4.90
C THR A 15 5.18 2.84 3.40
N GLN A 16 6.07 3.43 2.61
CA GLN A 16 6.23 3.12 1.18
C GLN A 16 6.51 1.61 0.95
N GLU A 17 7.26 0.98 1.86
CA GLU A 17 7.47 -0.47 1.85
C GLU A 17 6.15 -1.25 2.01
N THR A 18 5.23 -0.77 2.85
CA THR A 18 3.92 -1.39 3.03
C THR A 18 3.09 -1.30 1.75
N ILE A 19 3.10 -0.13 1.09
CA ILE A 19 2.42 0.08 -0.20
C ILE A 19 2.97 -0.88 -1.26
N LEU A 20 4.30 -1.03 -1.32
CA LEU A 20 4.94 -1.92 -2.28
C LEU A 20 4.63 -3.40 -2.03
N LYS A 21 4.61 -3.83 -0.77
CA LYS A 21 4.22 -5.21 -0.40
C LYS A 21 2.78 -5.51 -0.82
N VAL A 22 1.84 -4.61 -0.53
CA VAL A 22 0.43 -4.79 -0.92
C VAL A 22 0.29 -4.77 -2.44
N THR A 23 0.96 -3.86 -3.14
CA THR A 23 0.99 -3.82 -4.60
C THR A 23 1.45 -5.15 -5.20
N LYS A 24 2.53 -5.73 -4.65
CA LYS A 24 3.04 -7.04 -5.08
C LYS A 24 1.99 -8.15 -4.94
N GLU A 25 1.32 -8.25 -3.79
CA GLU A 25 0.30 -9.29 -3.54
C GLU A 25 -0.89 -9.17 -4.51
N VAL A 26 -1.37 -7.94 -4.76
CA VAL A 26 -2.47 -7.70 -5.71
C VAL A 26 -2.07 -8.07 -7.14
N VAL A 27 -0.86 -7.68 -7.56
CA VAL A 27 -0.35 -8.01 -8.90
C VAL A 27 -0.17 -9.53 -9.06
N ILE A 28 0.38 -10.23 -8.06
CA ILE A 28 0.50 -11.69 -8.07
C ILE A 28 -0.88 -12.33 -8.23
N LYS A 29 -1.88 -11.88 -7.46
CA LYS A 29 -3.25 -12.40 -7.60
C LYS A 29 -3.80 -12.20 -9.02
N PHE A 30 -3.52 -11.06 -9.65
CA PHE A 30 -3.95 -10.78 -11.01
C PHE A 30 -3.23 -11.65 -12.05
N ILE A 31 -1.97 -12.03 -11.80
CA ILE A 31 -1.26 -13.00 -12.63
C ILE A 31 -1.89 -14.39 -12.48
N GLU A 32 -2.18 -14.83 -11.24
CA GLU A 32 -2.81 -16.13 -10.96
C GLU A 32 -4.17 -16.28 -11.66
N VAL A 33 -4.96 -15.20 -11.75
CA VAL A 33 -6.27 -15.21 -12.45
C VAL A 33 -6.18 -14.82 -13.94
N GLY A 34 -4.98 -14.69 -14.50
CA GLY A 34 -4.76 -14.42 -15.92
C GLY A 34 -5.13 -13.00 -16.40
N LYS A 35 -5.14 -12.01 -15.51
CA LYS A 35 -5.43 -10.60 -15.81
C LYS A 35 -4.17 -9.75 -16.08
N VAL A 36 -3.00 -10.20 -15.63
CA VAL A 36 -1.71 -9.57 -15.89
C VAL A 36 -0.80 -10.57 -16.63
N SER A 37 -0.10 -10.09 -17.63
CA SER A 37 0.88 -10.83 -18.44
C SER A 37 2.21 -10.06 -18.52
N PRO A 38 3.32 -10.67 -18.97
CA PRO A 38 4.59 -9.96 -19.13
C PRO A 38 4.48 -8.72 -20.01
N ALA A 39 3.60 -8.74 -21.03
CA ALA A 39 3.43 -7.63 -21.97
C ALA A 39 2.77 -6.39 -21.35
N ASN A 40 1.94 -6.55 -20.31
CA ASN A 40 1.23 -5.43 -19.67
C ASN A 40 1.66 -5.17 -18.22
N PHE A 41 2.59 -5.98 -17.68
CA PHE A 41 3.03 -5.94 -16.29
C PHE A 41 3.41 -4.54 -15.81
N ASP A 42 4.28 -3.83 -16.53
CA ASP A 42 4.76 -2.49 -16.11
C ASP A 42 3.59 -1.51 -15.89
N SER A 43 2.69 -1.44 -16.86
CA SER A 43 1.53 -0.55 -16.81
C SER A 43 0.55 -0.94 -15.70
N CYS A 44 0.31 -2.24 -15.51
CA CYS A 44 -0.59 -2.75 -14.48
C CYS A 44 -0.02 -2.52 -13.08
N PHE A 45 1.27 -2.79 -12.87
CA PHE A 45 1.95 -2.59 -11.60
C PHE A 45 1.89 -1.13 -11.16
N LYS A 46 2.24 -0.20 -12.06
CA LYS A 46 2.18 1.26 -11.78
C LYS A 46 0.77 1.74 -11.47
N LYS A 47 -0.25 1.26 -12.20
CA LYS A 47 -1.66 1.59 -11.95
C LYS A 47 -2.13 1.11 -10.58
N ILE A 48 -1.80 -0.13 -10.22
CA ILE A 48 -2.18 -0.72 -8.92
C ILE A 48 -1.47 0.03 -7.78
N PHE A 49 -0.17 0.27 -7.92
CA PHE A 49 0.61 1.05 -6.95
C PHE A 49 0.00 2.43 -6.71
N SER A 50 -0.26 3.18 -7.78
CA SER A 50 -0.83 4.53 -7.70
C SER A 50 -2.23 4.52 -7.07
N THR A 51 -3.07 3.55 -7.40
CA THR A 51 -4.41 3.40 -6.79
C THR A 51 -4.32 3.21 -5.26
N ILE A 52 -3.40 2.35 -4.80
CA ILE A 52 -3.20 2.08 -3.38
C ILE A 52 -2.63 3.31 -2.67
N GLU A 53 -1.59 3.93 -3.26
CA GLU A 53 -0.96 5.13 -2.72
C GLU A 53 -1.95 6.29 -2.59
N GLN A 54 -2.77 6.54 -3.62
CA GLN A 54 -3.82 7.55 -3.58
C GLN A 54 -4.82 7.27 -2.47
N THR A 55 -5.28 6.03 -2.30
CA THR A 55 -6.24 5.67 -1.23
C THR A 55 -5.72 6.02 0.17
N ILE A 56 -4.41 5.92 0.38
CA ILE A 56 -3.77 6.27 1.65
C ILE A 56 -3.61 7.79 1.80
N ASN A 57 -3.20 8.46 0.73
CA ASN A 57 -2.94 9.90 0.71
C ASN A 57 -4.21 10.75 0.60
N SER A 58 -5.33 10.17 0.17
CA SER A 58 -6.64 10.83 0.03
C SER A 58 -7.33 11.12 1.37
N LYS A 59 -6.72 10.80 2.52
CA LYS A 59 -7.22 11.19 3.86
C LYS A 59 -6.80 12.58 4.33
N THR A 60 -6.20 13.41 3.47
CA THR A 60 -5.72 14.76 3.84
C THR A 60 -6.17 15.84 2.84
N GLN A 61 -7.49 15.98 2.67
CA GLN A 61 -8.10 17.21 2.16
C GLN A 61 -9.31 17.58 3.02
#